data_AF-A0A432HZ60-F1
#
_entry.id   AF-A0A432HZ60-F1
#
_cell.length_a   1.000
_cell.length_b   1.000
_cell.length_c   1.000
_cell.angle_alpha   90.00
_cell.angle_beta   90.00
_cell.angle_gamma   90.00
#
_symmetry.space_group_name_H-M   'P 1'
#
loop_
_entity.id
_entity.type
_entity.pdbx_description
1 polymer ?
#
loop_
_entity_poly.entity_id
_entity_poly.type
_entity_poly.pdbx_seq_one_letter_code
_entity_poly.pdbx_strand_id
1 'polypeptide(L)'
;MLFGSSQIPAAIILLASGLLACFMGYRLFRWLLGIYGFIGGAYLTSLFIDALEPWVAAASIVGGGLAGAALLLLVYLAGVAIFGAGLGVLTVSLFWMPPTGDTESWVVVVACLVGAIAAVSLQRYVIIVSTSFGGAWT
;
A
#
# COMPACT_ATOMS: atom_id res chain seq x y z
N MET A 1 -32.79 29.32 2.30
CA MET A 1 -31.81 29.44 3.40
C MET A 1 -31.48 28.08 4.04
N LEU A 2 -31.36 26.99 3.25
CA LEU A 2 -31.16 25.63 3.76
C LEU A 2 -29.73 25.07 3.52
N PHE A 3 -28.85 25.83 2.86
CA PHE A 3 -27.52 25.37 2.46
C PHE A 3 -26.41 25.65 3.50
N GLY A 4 -26.63 26.55 4.45
CA GLY A 4 -25.62 26.91 5.46
C GLY A 4 -25.38 25.84 6.53
N SER A 5 -26.42 25.07 6.89
CA SER A 5 -26.32 24.02 7.90
C SER A 5 -25.66 22.73 7.39
N SER A 6 -25.61 22.51 6.07
CA SER A 6 -25.01 21.31 5.45
C SER A 6 -23.54 21.49 5.06
N GLN A 7 -23.08 22.73 4.85
CA GLN A 7 -21.67 23.00 4.52
C GLN A 7 -20.72 22.78 5.70
N ILE A 8 -21.14 23.15 6.92
CA ILE A 8 -20.33 22.97 8.13
C ILE A 8 -20.04 21.47 8.40
N PRO A 9 -21.02 20.55 8.41
CA PRO A 9 -20.73 19.13 8.61
C PRO A 9 -19.92 18.54 7.46
N ALA A 10 -20.16 18.94 6.21
CA ALA A 10 -19.34 18.49 5.07
C ALA A 10 -17.87 18.92 5.21
N ALA A 11 -17.61 20.18 5.60
CA ALA A 11 -16.27 20.69 5.84
C ALA A 11 -15.58 19.95 6.99
N ILE A 12 -16.29 19.64 8.07
CA ILE A 12 -15.75 18.88 9.21
C ILE A 12 -15.40 17.44 8.79
N ILE A 13 -16.25 16.78 8.00
CA ILE A 13 -15.99 15.41 7.52
C ILE A 13 -14.79 15.38 6.56
N LEU A 14 -14.66 16.38 5.67
CA LEU A 14 -13.52 16.50 4.76
C LEU A 14 -12.21 16.82 5.52
N LEU A 15 -12.25 17.73 6.50
CA LEU A 15 -11.08 18.02 7.35
C LEU A 15 -10.68 16.79 8.19
N ALA A 16 -11.65 16.10 8.80
CA ALA A 16 -11.39 14.93 9.61
C ALA A 16 -10.84 13.76 8.79
N SER A 17 -11.42 13.49 7.60
CA SER A 17 -10.92 12.44 6.70
C SER A 17 -9.55 12.78 6.12
N GLY A 18 -9.27 14.05 5.82
CA GLY A 18 -7.93 14.53 5.40
C GLY A 18 -6.88 14.40 6.51
N LEU A 19 -7.20 14.79 7.75
CA LEU A 19 -6.31 14.59 8.90
C LEU A 19 -6.06 13.12 9.19
N LEU A 20 -7.10 12.27 9.10
CA LEU A 20 -6.98 10.83 9.25
C LEU A 20 -6.11 10.21 8.14
N ALA A 21 -6.24 10.68 6.90
CA ALA A 21 -5.38 10.23 5.80
C ALA A 21 -3.91 10.60 6.04
N CYS A 22 -3.63 11.83 6.46
CA CYS A 22 -2.27 12.31 6.74
C CYS A 22 -1.58 11.59 7.91
N PHE A 23 -2.28 11.38 9.03
CA PHE A 23 -1.66 10.79 10.24
C PHE A 23 -1.79 9.26 10.32
N MET A 24 -2.88 8.70 9.77
CA MET A 24 -3.26 7.30 9.94
C MET A 24 -3.27 6.51 8.63
N GLY A 25 -2.95 7.11 7.47
CA GLY A 25 -3.01 6.47 6.16
C GLY A 25 -2.24 5.14 6.06
N TYR A 26 -1.02 5.08 6.59
CA TYR A 26 -0.23 3.84 6.58
C TYR A 26 -0.85 2.71 7.41
N ARG A 27 -1.40 3.03 8.59
CA ARG A 27 -2.05 2.00 9.43
C ARG A 27 -3.38 1.60 8.84
N LEU A 28 -4.20 2.57 8.40
CA LEU A 28 -5.53 2.32 7.87
C LEU A 28 -5.48 1.45 6.61
N PHE A 29 -4.56 1.73 5.67
CA PHE A 29 -4.40 0.94 4.46
C PHE A 29 -4.00 -0.51 4.77
N ARG A 30 -3.06 -0.72 5.71
CA ARG A 30 -2.62 -2.05 6.11
C ARG A 30 -3.74 -2.85 6.79
N TRP A 31 -4.56 -2.19 7.61
CA TRP A 31 -5.76 -2.79 8.20
C TRP A 31 -6.82 -3.14 7.15
N LEU A 32 -7.09 -2.23 6.20
CA LEU A 32 -8.02 -2.45 5.11
C LEU A 32 -7.60 -3.66 4.26
N LEU A 33 -6.34 -3.75 3.83
CA LEU A 33 -5.86 -4.91 3.06
C LEU A 33 -5.95 -6.21 3.85
N GLY A 34 -5.66 -6.18 5.15
CA GLY A 34 -5.82 -7.35 6.01
C GLY A 34 -7.28 -7.83 6.05
N ILE A 35 -8.23 -6.92 6.26
CA ILE A 35 -9.66 -7.24 6.31
C ILE A 35 -10.17 -7.71 4.94
N TYR A 36 -9.90 -6.97 3.87
CA TYR A 36 -10.35 -7.33 2.52
C TYR A 36 -9.69 -8.63 2.03
N GLY A 37 -8.41 -8.84 2.35
CA GLY A 37 -7.70 -10.08 2.01
C GLY A 37 -8.21 -11.27 2.81
N PHE A 38 -8.59 -11.06 4.06
CA PHE A 38 -9.22 -12.10 4.87
C PHE A 38 -10.60 -12.47 4.35
N ILE A 39 -11.46 -11.49 4.09
CA ILE A 39 -12.80 -11.73 3.55
C ILE A 39 -12.71 -12.40 2.17
N GLY A 40 -11.87 -11.90 1.29
CA GLY A 40 -11.67 -12.47 -0.05
C GLY A 40 -11.10 -13.88 -0.01
N GLY A 41 -10.09 -14.13 0.83
CA GLY A 41 -9.47 -15.44 1.02
C GLY A 41 -10.45 -16.46 1.59
N ALA A 42 -11.21 -16.07 2.62
CA ALA A 42 -12.26 -16.90 3.22
C ALA A 42 -13.35 -17.25 2.20
N TYR A 43 -13.82 -16.26 1.43
CA TYR A 43 -14.82 -16.46 0.38
C TYR A 43 -14.33 -17.42 -0.69
N LEU A 44 -13.10 -17.25 -1.18
CA LEU A 44 -12.49 -18.15 -2.15
C LEU A 44 -12.44 -19.58 -1.62
N THR A 45 -11.96 -19.80 -0.39
CA THR A 45 -11.92 -21.15 0.18
C THR A 45 -13.29 -21.78 0.32
N SER A 46 -14.31 -21.01 0.70
CA SER A 46 -15.68 -21.52 0.82
C SER A 46 -16.25 -22.02 -0.52
N LEU A 47 -15.76 -21.53 -1.66
CA LEU A 47 -16.19 -22.01 -2.98
C LEU A 47 -15.66 -23.42 -3.32
N PHE A 48 -14.58 -23.86 -2.67
CA PHE A 48 -13.97 -25.17 -2.91
C PHE A 48 -14.35 -26.21 -1.84
N ILE A 49 -15.07 -25.80 -0.79
CA ILE A 49 -15.46 -26.65 0.33
C ILE A 49 -16.96 -26.92 0.24
N ASP A 50 -17.32 -28.11 -0.25
CA ASP A 50 -18.73 -28.51 -0.40
C ASP A 50 -19.14 -29.60 0.61
N ALA A 51 -18.21 -30.51 0.96
CA ALA A 51 -18.51 -31.69 1.78
C ALA A 51 -17.39 -32.06 2.79
N LEU A 52 -16.90 -31.09 3.57
CA LEU A 52 -15.97 -31.36 4.69
C LEU A 52 -16.70 -31.46 6.02
N GLU A 53 -16.12 -32.20 6.97
CA GLU A 53 -16.52 -32.11 8.37
C GLU A 53 -16.50 -30.66 8.85
N PRO A 54 -17.47 -30.24 9.69
CA PRO A 54 -17.69 -28.84 10.05
C PRO A 54 -16.46 -28.19 10.67
N TRP A 55 -15.70 -28.95 11.46
CA TRP A 55 -14.47 -28.46 12.09
C TRP A 55 -13.34 -28.22 11.09
N VAL A 56 -13.20 -29.10 10.10
CA VAL A 56 -12.18 -29.00 9.04
C VAL A 56 -12.54 -27.88 8.07
N ALA A 57 -13.83 -27.75 7.73
CA ALA A 57 -14.35 -26.64 6.93
C ALA A 57 -14.05 -25.30 7.60
N ALA A 58 -14.37 -25.14 8.89
CA ALA A 58 -14.08 -23.91 9.63
C ALA A 58 -12.57 -23.59 9.66
N ALA A 59 -11.71 -24.58 9.93
CA ALA A 59 -10.27 -24.39 9.96
C ALA A 59 -9.71 -23.95 8.60
N SER A 60 -10.19 -24.55 7.51
CA SER A 60 -9.76 -24.24 6.15
C SER A 60 -10.22 -22.85 5.67
N ILE A 61 -11.42 -22.39 6.06
CA ILE A 61 -11.91 -21.04 5.76
C ILE A 61 -11.08 -19.98 6.49
N VAL A 62 -10.78 -20.20 7.78
CA VAL A 62 -9.91 -19.30 8.55
C VAL A 62 -8.49 -19.30 7.97
N GLY A 63 -7.97 -20.47 7.61
CA GLY A 63 -6.67 -20.62 6.94
C GLY A 63 -6.61 -19.88 5.60
N GLY A 64 -7.64 -20.02 4.77
CA GLY A 64 -7.81 -19.31 3.51
C GLY A 64 -7.86 -17.80 3.66
N GLY A 65 -8.62 -17.32 4.64
CA GLY A 65 -8.66 -15.90 4.99
C GLY A 65 -7.29 -15.39 5.45
N LEU A 66 -6.60 -16.10 6.34
CA LEU A 66 -5.27 -15.69 6.81
C LEU A 66 -4.26 -15.64 5.65
N ALA A 67 -4.30 -16.63 4.76
CA ALA A 67 -3.46 -16.67 3.56
C ALA A 67 -3.77 -15.51 2.60
N GLY A 68 -5.05 -15.21 2.38
CA GLY A 68 -5.48 -14.08 1.55
C GLY A 68 -5.06 -12.72 2.12
N ALA A 69 -5.17 -12.54 3.44
CA ALA A 69 -4.69 -11.34 4.14
C ALA A 69 -3.17 -11.18 4.00
N ALA A 70 -2.40 -12.26 4.21
CA ALA A 70 -0.96 -12.25 4.05
C ALA A 70 -0.55 -11.94 2.61
N LEU A 71 -1.25 -12.49 1.61
CA LEU A 71 -0.97 -12.28 0.20
C LEU A 71 -1.15 -10.81 -0.21
N LEU A 72 -2.27 -10.18 0.17
CA LEU A 72 -2.47 -8.75 -0.12
C LEU A 72 -1.42 -7.87 0.58
N LEU A 73 -1.03 -8.21 1.81
CA LEU A 73 0.05 -7.52 2.49
C LEU A 73 1.39 -7.67 1.75
N LEU A 74 1.70 -8.85 1.21
CA LEU A 74 2.91 -9.05 0.38
C LEU A 74 2.87 -8.22 -0.91
N VAL A 75 1.72 -8.16 -1.58
CA VAL A 75 1.53 -7.31 -2.78
C VAL A 75 1.77 -5.84 -2.43
N TYR A 76 1.30 -5.38 -1.27
CA TYR A 76 1.58 -4.04 -0.80
C TYR A 76 3.09 -3.79 -0.57
N LEU A 77 3.80 -4.72 0.07
CA LEU A 77 5.26 -4.61 0.24
C LEU A 77 5.98 -4.58 -1.11
N ALA A 78 5.57 -5.43 -2.05
CA ALA A 78 6.13 -5.48 -3.40
C ALA A 78 5.91 -4.17 -4.16
N GLY A 79 4.71 -3.59 -4.08
CA GLY A 79 4.42 -2.28 -4.68
C GLY A 79 5.35 -1.20 -4.14
N VAL A 80 5.53 -1.13 -2.82
CA VAL A 80 6.46 -0.16 -2.19
C VAL A 80 7.90 -0.38 -2.65
N ALA A 81 8.35 -1.63 -2.76
CA ALA A 81 9.69 -1.95 -3.22
C ALA A 81 9.92 -1.51 -4.68
N ILE A 82 8.93 -1.72 -5.56
CA ILE A 82 9.00 -1.30 -6.98
C ILE A 82 9.07 0.23 -7.09
N PHE A 83 8.26 0.96 -6.31
CA PHE A 83 8.33 2.42 -6.27
C PHE A 83 9.70 2.92 -5.78
N GLY A 84 10.24 2.30 -4.73
CA GLY A 84 11.58 2.60 -4.22
C GLY A 84 12.69 2.36 -5.23
N ALA A 85 12.62 1.23 -5.93
CA ALA A 85 13.57 0.89 -6.99
C ALA A 85 13.54 1.94 -8.11
N GLY A 86 12.34 2.35 -8.56
CA GLY A 86 12.19 3.38 -9.58
C GLY A 86 12.80 4.73 -9.17
N LEU A 87 12.59 5.17 -7.92
CA LEU A 87 13.22 6.39 -7.39
C LEU A 87 14.75 6.25 -7.27
N GLY A 88 15.24 5.07 -6.90
CA GLY A 88 16.68 4.77 -6.87
C GLY A 88 17.33 4.96 -8.25
N VAL A 89 16.69 4.44 -9.32
CA VAL A 89 17.18 4.64 -10.69
C VAL A 89 17.12 6.11 -11.10
N LEU A 90 16.01 6.79 -10.83
CA LEU A 90 15.84 8.21 -11.19
C LEU A 90 16.91 9.09 -10.55
N THR A 91 17.27 8.85 -9.29
CA THR A 91 18.32 9.63 -8.62
C THR A 91 19.69 9.45 -9.27
N VAL A 92 20.06 8.22 -9.64
CA VAL A 92 21.30 7.97 -10.38
C VAL A 92 21.27 8.63 -11.76
N SER A 93 20.17 8.50 -12.50
CA SER A 93 20.05 9.09 -13.83
C SER A 93 20.11 10.62 -13.83
N LEU A 94 19.66 11.28 -12.76
CA LEU A 94 19.65 12.75 -12.66
C LEU A 94 20.97 13.33 -12.13
N PHE A 95 21.60 12.68 -11.15
CA PHE A 95 22.79 13.22 -10.48
C PHE A 95 24.11 12.62 -10.98
N TRP A 96 24.06 11.42 -11.55
CA TRP A 96 25.23 10.65 -11.92
C TRP A 96 25.16 10.26 -13.40
N MET A 97 25.00 11.26 -14.26
CA MET A 97 25.08 11.09 -15.72
C MET A 97 26.52 11.40 -16.16
N PRO A 98 27.40 10.40 -16.34
CA PRO A 98 28.75 10.64 -16.81
C PRO A 98 28.75 11.23 -18.24
N PRO A 99 29.70 12.12 -18.57
CA PRO A 99 29.77 12.79 -19.87
C PRO A 99 30.02 11.85 -21.06
N THR A 100 30.38 10.59 -20.81
CA THR A 100 30.56 9.52 -21.81
C THR A 100 29.27 8.80 -22.20
N GLY A 101 28.12 9.14 -21.61
CA GLY A 101 26.79 8.65 -22.02
C GLY A 101 26.41 7.27 -21.49
N ASP A 102 27.38 6.41 -21.18
CA ASP A 102 27.12 5.06 -20.70
C ASP A 102 27.22 4.99 -19.16
N THR A 103 26.07 4.94 -18.49
CA THR A 103 25.99 4.63 -17.07
C THR A 103 26.25 3.13 -16.87
N GLU A 104 27.27 2.78 -16.09
CA GLU A 104 27.56 1.37 -15.82
C GLU A 104 26.36 0.67 -15.16
N SER A 105 25.97 -0.47 -15.72
CA SER A 105 24.77 -1.21 -15.33
C SER A 105 24.76 -1.61 -13.85
N TRP A 106 25.93 -1.86 -13.25
CA TRP A 106 26.04 -2.21 -11.84
C TRP A 106 25.58 -1.08 -10.90
N VAL A 107 25.82 0.19 -11.26
CA VAL A 107 25.44 1.36 -10.44
C VAL A 107 23.92 1.47 -10.36
N VAL A 108 23.23 1.26 -11.49
CA VAL A 108 21.77 1.28 -11.57
C VAL A 108 21.16 0.14 -10.75
N VAL A 109 21.76 -1.06 -10.80
CA VAL A 109 21.31 -2.21 -10.00
C VAL A 109 21.45 -1.94 -8.51
N VAL A 110 22.60 -1.40 -8.08
CA VAL A 110 22.83 -1.06 -6.66
C VAL A 110 21.85 0.01 -6.21
N ALA A 111 21.60 1.05 -7.00
CA ALA A 111 20.65 2.10 -6.67
C ALA A 111 19.20 1.61 -6.62
N CYS A 112 18.80 0.71 -7.52
CA CYS A 112 17.52 -0.01 -7.45
C CYS A 112 17.37 -0.75 -6.11
N LEU A 113 18.41 -1.48 -5.71
CA LEU A 113 18.40 -2.32 -4.52
C LEU A 113 18.35 -1.48 -3.24
N VAL A 114 19.18 -0.44 -3.18
CA VAL A 114 19.18 0.55 -2.08
C VAL A 114 17.86 1.30 -2.04
N GLY A 115 17.32 1.73 -3.18
CA GLY A 115 16.03 2.41 -3.28
C GLY A 115 14.85 1.54 -2.82
N ALA A 116 14.84 0.25 -3.21
CA ALA A 116 13.83 -0.71 -2.76
C ALA A 116 13.91 -0.95 -1.25
N ILE A 117 15.11 -1.20 -0.71
CA ILE A 117 15.32 -1.41 0.74
C ILE A 117 14.93 -0.14 1.51
N ALA A 118 15.34 1.03 1.02
CA ALA A 118 15.02 2.31 1.64
C ALA A 118 13.50 2.55 1.66
N ALA A 119 12.79 2.28 0.56
CA ALA A 119 11.34 2.45 0.50
C ALA A 119 10.59 1.47 1.40
N VAL A 120 11.02 0.21 1.49
CA VAL A 120 10.44 -0.76 2.42
C VAL A 120 10.69 -0.36 3.88
N SER A 121 11.87 0.20 4.18
CA SER A 121 12.24 0.69 5.52
C SER A 121 11.52 1.99 5.89
N LEU A 122 11.28 2.87 4.91
CA LEU A 122 10.63 4.17 5.05
C LEU A 122 9.15 4.15 4.68
N GLN A 123 8.49 2.98 4.71
CA GLN A 123 7.06 2.81 4.37
C GLN A 123 6.14 3.89 4.96
N ARG A 124 6.44 4.32 6.18
CA ARG A 124 5.72 5.39 6.87
C ARG A 124 5.83 6.74 6.15
N TYR A 125 7.01 7.11 5.64
CA TYR A 125 7.24 8.41 5.00
C TYR A 125 6.69 8.46 3.57
N VAL A 126 6.78 7.37 2.81
CA VAL A 126 6.28 7.32 1.42
C VAL A 126 4.77 7.54 1.35
N ILE A 127 4.00 6.95 2.28
CA ILE A 127 2.54 7.12 2.32
C ILE A 127 2.14 8.52 2.81
N ILE A 128 2.87 9.10 3.75
CA ILE A 128 2.61 10.47 4.21
C ILE A 128 2.83 11.43 3.04
N VAL A 129 3.92 11.29 2.28
CA VAL A 129 4.20 12.15 1.12
C VAL A 129 3.15 11.93 0.01
N SER A 130 2.78 10.69 -0.32
CA SER A 130 1.79 10.43 -1.37
C SER A 130 0.39 10.92 -1.01
N THR A 131 -0.03 10.80 0.26
CA THR A 131 -1.31 11.34 0.74
C THR A 131 -1.31 12.86 0.85
N SER A 132 -0.15 13.48 1.14
CA SER A 132 -0.01 14.93 1.13
C SER A 132 -0.25 15.51 -0.28
N PHE A 133 0.29 14.87 -1.31
CA PHE A 133 0.01 15.25 -2.70
C PHE A 133 -1.42 14.88 -3.13
N GLY A 134 -1.92 13.69 -2.78
CA GLY A 134 -3.29 13.27 -3.14
C GLY A 134 -4.39 14.13 -2.50
N GLY A 135 -4.19 14.58 -1.26
CA GLY A 135 -5.14 15.45 -0.55
C GLY A 135 -5.08 16.92 -0.99
N ALA A 136 -3.99 17.36 -1.61
CA ALA A 136 -3.88 18.72 -2.16
C ALA A 136 -4.67 18.91 -3.46
N TRP A 137 -5.11 17.82 -4.10
CA TRP A 137 -5.86 17.82 -5.37
C TRP A 137 -7.39 17.75 -5.18
N THR A 138 -7.90 17.89 -3.96
CA THR A 138 -9.34 18.05 -3.66
C THR A 138 -9.62 19.43 -3.08
#